data_AF-A0A7M1AXR4-F1
#
_entry.id   AF-A0A7M1AXR4-F1
#
_cell.length_a   1.000
_cell.length_b   1.000
_cell.length_c   1.000
_cell.angle_alpha   90.00
_cell.angle_beta   90.00
_cell.angle_gamma   90.00
#
_symmetry.space_group_name_H-M   'P 1'
#
loop_
_entity.id
_entity.type
_entity.pdbx_description
1 polymer ?
#
loop_
_entity_poly.entity_id
_entity_poly.type
_entity_poly.pdbx_seq_one_letter_code
_entity_poly.pdbx_strand_id
1 'polypeptide(L)'
;MRQVSLMNNKRLFRNGSLGLPQIMATLLVVLPTLAFIVVILLDYWSAMQADYKLKLIANLTSDFLISREDLRDFSDSADYDNYLTRVNSLCPNQTNITFPTPVNAANSGEIDVTVQYTYTGTYLKNKTITTQMNTYSYVDQNGSVVITCE
;
A
#
# COMPACT_ATOMS: atom_id res chain seq x y z
N MET A 1 -70.83 -41.57 -21.87
CA MET A 1 -70.07 -40.92 -20.77
C MET A 1 -68.59 -40.91 -21.11
N ARG A 2 -68.02 -39.75 -21.42
CA ARG A 2 -66.58 -39.42 -21.28
C ARG A 2 -66.41 -37.94 -21.60
N GLN A 3 -66.32 -37.10 -20.59
CA GLN A 3 -65.80 -35.74 -20.77
C GLN A 3 -64.30 -35.77 -20.47
N VAL A 4 -63.53 -35.28 -21.43
CA VAL A 4 -62.08 -35.13 -21.36
C VAL A 4 -61.78 -33.94 -20.46
N SER A 5 -61.17 -34.21 -19.31
CA SER A 5 -60.70 -33.20 -18.36
C SER A 5 -59.42 -32.54 -18.88
N LEU A 6 -59.55 -31.32 -19.42
CA LEU A 6 -58.40 -30.46 -19.72
C LEU A 6 -57.85 -29.87 -18.41
N MET A 7 -56.73 -30.42 -17.93
CA MET A 7 -55.91 -29.83 -16.87
C MET A 7 -55.33 -28.49 -17.35
N ASN A 8 -55.97 -27.39 -16.94
CA ASN A 8 -55.35 -26.06 -16.99
C ASN A 8 -54.24 -25.99 -15.94
N ASN A 9 -53.03 -26.36 -16.33
CA ASN A 9 -51.83 -26.19 -15.54
C ASN A 9 -51.41 -24.71 -15.54
N LYS A 10 -52.11 -23.89 -14.74
CA LYS A 10 -51.66 -22.55 -14.40
C LYS A 10 -50.48 -22.70 -13.46
N ARG A 11 -49.27 -22.78 -14.03
CA ARG A 11 -48.05 -22.46 -13.28
C ARG A 11 -48.19 -21.00 -12.86
N LEU A 12 -48.63 -20.80 -11.61
CA LEU A 12 -48.43 -19.56 -10.91
C LEU A 12 -46.93 -19.32 -10.86
N PHE A 13 -46.43 -18.55 -11.83
CA PHE A 13 -45.29 -17.69 -11.60
C PHE A 13 -45.69 -16.80 -10.43
N ARG A 14 -45.41 -17.30 -9.23
CA ARG A 14 -45.42 -16.55 -7.98
C ARG A 14 -44.27 -15.57 -8.12
N ASN A 15 -44.54 -14.48 -8.82
CA ASN A 15 -43.77 -13.25 -8.73
C ASN A 15 -43.65 -12.96 -7.24
N GLY A 16 -42.46 -13.17 -6.70
CA GLY A 16 -42.14 -12.78 -5.34
C GLY A 16 -42.20 -11.27 -5.26
N SER A 17 -43.40 -10.73 -5.05
CA SER A 17 -43.54 -9.37 -4.54
C SER A 17 -42.97 -9.41 -3.12
N LEU A 18 -41.67 -9.12 -3.00
CA LEU A 18 -41.10 -8.62 -1.76
C LEU A 18 -42.03 -7.49 -1.31
N GLY A 19 -42.83 -7.74 -0.27
CA GLY A 19 -43.73 -6.73 0.24
C GLY A 19 -42.91 -5.49 0.62
N LEU A 20 -43.47 -4.30 0.44
CA LEU A 20 -42.89 -3.03 0.92
C LEU A 20 -42.16 -3.13 2.29
N PRO A 21 -42.68 -3.86 3.31
CA PRO A 21 -41.94 -4.07 4.57
C PRO A 21 -40.68 -4.94 4.46
N GLN A 22 -40.64 -5.94 3.58
CA GLN A 22 -39.43 -6.73 3.32
C GLN A 22 -38.36 -5.90 2.60
N ILE A 23 -38.76 -5.01 1.67
CA ILE A 23 -37.83 -4.10 0.99
C ILE A 23 -37.23 -3.09 1.97
N MET A 24 -38.06 -2.55 2.89
CA MET A 24 -37.60 -1.66 3.95
C MET A 24 -36.62 -2.35 4.91
N ALA A 25 -36.91 -3.59 5.31
CA ALA A 25 -36.04 -4.37 6.19
C ALA A 25 -34.70 -4.74 5.53
N THR A 26 -34.70 -5.08 4.23
CA THR A 26 -33.45 -5.36 3.52
C THR A 26 -32.62 -4.10 3.29
N LEU A 27 -33.25 -2.96 2.97
CA LEU A 27 -32.55 -1.67 2.83
C LEU A 27 -31.84 -1.23 4.12
N LEU A 28 -32.47 -1.45 5.28
CA LEU A 28 -31.89 -1.13 6.59
C LEU A 28 -30.60 -1.89 6.91
N VAL A 29 -30.44 -3.10 6.35
CA VAL A 29 -29.23 -3.92 6.56
C VAL A 29 -28.22 -3.72 5.42
N VAL A 30 -28.70 -3.54 4.19
CA VAL A 30 -27.84 -3.42 3.00
C VAL A 30 -27.14 -2.06 2.95
N LEU A 31 -27.79 -0.96 3.31
CA LEU A 31 -27.15 0.38 3.31
C LEU A 31 -25.92 0.47 4.23
N PRO A 32 -25.99 0.11 5.52
CA PRO A 32 -24.83 0.19 6.40
C PRO A 32 -23.72 -0.81 6.03
N THR A 33 -24.08 -1.99 5.50
CA THR A 33 -23.07 -2.95 5.03
C THR A 33 -22.34 -2.46 3.77
N LEU A 34 -23.05 -1.81 2.84
CA LEU A 34 -22.43 -1.15 1.69
C LEU A 34 -21.50 0.00 2.12
N ALA A 35 -21.96 0.83 3.07
CA ALA A 35 -21.13 1.91 3.60
C ALA A 35 -19.84 1.36 4.23
N PHE A 36 -19.93 0.29 5.00
CA PHE A 36 -18.76 -0.39 5.59
C PHE A 36 -17.77 -0.89 4.52
N ILE A 37 -18.28 -1.54 3.46
CA ILE A 37 -17.46 -2.04 2.34
C ILE A 37 -16.75 -0.88 1.64
N VAL A 38 -17.43 0.22 1.38
CA VAL A 38 -16.84 1.39 0.69
C VAL A 38 -15.70 1.99 1.52
N VAL A 39 -15.86 2.14 2.84
CA VAL A 39 -14.78 2.70 3.67
C VAL A 39 -13.57 1.75 3.70
N ILE A 40 -13.78 0.43 3.70
CA ILE A 40 -12.68 -0.54 3.58
C ILE A 40 -11.96 -0.41 2.23
N LEU A 41 -12.71 -0.29 1.13
CA LEU A 41 -12.11 -0.14 -0.20
C LEU A 41 -11.30 1.15 -0.32
N LEU A 42 -11.78 2.24 0.26
CA LEU A 42 -11.04 3.51 0.30
C LEU A 42 -9.73 3.38 1.10
N ASP A 43 -9.79 2.74 2.28
CA ASP A 43 -8.61 2.54 3.14
C ASP A 43 -7.58 1.59 2.49
N TYR A 44 -8.06 0.61 1.72
CA TYR A 44 -7.20 -0.27 0.93
C TYR A 44 -6.52 0.48 -0.23
N TRP A 45 -7.26 1.35 -0.93
CA TRP A 45 -6.72 2.11 -2.05
C TRP A 45 -5.62 3.09 -1.61
N SER A 46 -5.81 3.79 -0.50
CA SER A 46 -4.78 4.66 0.08
C SER A 46 -3.55 3.88 0.56
N ALA A 47 -3.71 2.68 1.12
CA ALA A 47 -2.58 1.81 1.45
C ALA A 47 -1.80 1.38 0.20
N MET A 48 -2.49 1.07 -0.90
CA MET A 48 -1.85 0.75 -2.18
C MET A 48 -1.09 1.94 -2.76
N GLN A 49 -1.64 3.15 -2.67
CA GLN A 49 -0.94 4.36 -3.11
C GLN A 49 0.32 4.62 -2.28
N ALA A 50 0.29 4.32 -0.98
CA ALA A 50 1.48 4.40 -0.13
C ALA A 50 2.57 3.43 -0.61
N ASP A 51 2.25 2.16 -0.88
CA ASP A 51 3.22 1.17 -1.39
C ASP A 51 3.92 1.62 -2.69
N TYR A 52 3.17 2.23 -3.62
CA TYR A 52 3.77 2.80 -4.83
C TYR A 52 4.77 3.93 -4.53
N LYS A 53 4.46 4.80 -3.56
CA LYS A 53 5.36 5.86 -3.14
C LYS A 53 6.62 5.30 -2.47
N LEU A 54 6.50 4.24 -1.66
CA LEU A 54 7.65 3.58 -1.03
C LEU A 54 8.61 3.01 -2.08
N LYS A 55 8.09 2.36 -3.12
CA LYS A 55 8.91 1.88 -4.24
C LYS A 55 9.62 3.01 -4.98
N LEU A 56 8.94 4.13 -5.18
CA LEU A 56 9.55 5.30 -5.81
C LEU A 56 10.68 5.88 -4.95
N ILE A 57 10.49 5.94 -3.64
CA ILE A 57 11.53 6.36 -2.69
C ILE A 57 12.71 5.39 -2.75
N ALA A 58 12.46 4.08 -2.71
CA ALA A 58 13.51 3.06 -2.81
C ALA A 58 14.31 3.16 -4.12
N ASN A 59 13.65 3.48 -5.23
CA ASN A 59 14.33 3.70 -6.50
C ASN A 59 15.18 4.98 -6.47
N LEU A 60 14.60 6.08 -5.97
CA LEU A 60 15.29 7.37 -5.86
C LEU A 60 16.52 7.27 -4.93
N THR A 61 16.42 6.52 -3.84
CA THR A 61 17.53 6.23 -2.94
C THR A 61 18.59 5.37 -3.61
N SER A 62 18.18 4.37 -4.38
CA SER A 62 19.11 3.52 -5.13
C SER A 62 19.91 4.37 -6.12
N ASP A 63 19.25 5.21 -6.92
CA ASP A 63 19.91 6.09 -7.89
C ASP A 63 20.89 7.06 -7.21
N PHE A 64 20.52 7.58 -6.03
CA PHE A 64 21.40 8.45 -5.25
C PHE A 64 22.61 7.69 -4.68
N LEU A 65 22.44 6.45 -4.22
CA LEU A 65 23.51 5.65 -3.64
C LEU A 65 24.46 5.12 -4.72
N ILE A 66 23.93 4.80 -5.91
CA ILE A 66 24.72 4.44 -7.08
C ILE A 66 25.59 5.62 -7.53
N SER A 67 25.11 6.86 -7.50
CA SER A 67 25.90 8.00 -7.97
C SER A 67 27.02 8.44 -7.01
N ARG A 68 27.11 7.83 -5.83
CA ARG A 68 28.08 8.22 -4.79
C ARG A 68 29.34 7.38 -4.81
N GLU A 69 30.47 8.08 -4.74
CA GLU A 69 31.79 7.48 -4.63
C GLU A 69 32.13 7.08 -3.19
N ASP A 70 31.63 7.81 -2.17
CA ASP A 70 31.82 7.44 -0.77
C ASP A 70 30.48 7.45 -0.03
N LEU A 71 30.13 6.31 0.59
CA LEU A 71 28.91 6.16 1.39
C LEU A 71 29.07 6.73 2.81
N ARG A 72 30.29 7.09 3.20
CA ARG A 72 30.60 7.63 4.54
C ARG A 72 30.30 9.11 4.68
N ASP A 73 30.34 9.87 3.59
CA ASP A 73 30.15 11.32 3.57
C ASP A 73 28.79 11.73 2.99
N PHE A 74 27.75 11.04 3.47
CA PHE A 74 26.41 11.13 2.90
C PHE A 74 25.69 12.45 3.26
N SER A 75 25.94 12.99 4.45
CA SER A 75 25.16 14.11 5.01
C SER A 75 25.68 15.50 4.67
N ASP A 76 26.90 15.64 4.14
CA ASP A 76 27.56 16.95 3.96
C ASP A 76 27.52 17.47 2.50
N SER A 77 26.72 16.83 1.64
CA SER A 77 26.63 17.18 0.22
C SER A 77 25.38 18.00 -0.09
N ALA A 78 25.49 19.02 -0.94
CA ALA A 78 24.33 19.81 -1.41
C ALA A 78 23.25 18.95 -2.12
N ASP A 79 23.63 17.80 -2.68
CA ASP A 79 22.66 16.87 -3.26
C ASP A 79 21.87 16.09 -2.20
N TYR A 80 22.37 15.97 -0.96
CA TYR A 80 21.63 15.37 0.14
C TYR A 80 20.38 16.18 0.49
N ASP A 81 20.48 17.51 0.54
CA ASP A 81 19.33 18.39 0.79
C ASP A 81 18.27 18.28 -0.31
N ASN A 82 18.71 18.20 -1.58
CA ASN A 82 17.83 17.99 -2.72
C ASN A 82 17.16 16.61 -2.67
N TYR A 83 17.92 15.57 -2.35
CA TYR A 83 17.43 14.21 -2.16
C TYR A 83 16.40 14.17 -1.02
N LEU A 84 16.71 14.73 0.15
CA LEU A 84 15.85 14.76 1.33
C LEU A 84 14.55 15.52 1.03
N THR A 85 14.62 16.63 0.30
CA THR A 85 13.42 17.37 -0.15
C THR A 85 12.52 16.51 -1.04
N ARG A 86 13.11 15.73 -1.96
CA ARG A 86 12.34 14.81 -2.82
C ARG A 86 11.73 13.66 -2.02
N VAL A 87 12.46 13.04 -1.11
CA VAL A 87 11.93 11.98 -0.23
C VAL A 87 10.82 12.52 0.68
N ASN A 88 11.01 13.71 1.28
CA ASN A 88 9.99 14.40 2.07
C ASN A 88 8.74 14.74 1.26
N SER A 89 8.86 15.07 -0.04
CA SER A 89 7.70 15.31 -0.89
C SER A 89 6.87 14.05 -1.18
N LEU A 90 7.49 12.88 -1.07
CA LEU A 90 6.86 11.58 -1.29
C LEU A 90 6.30 10.98 0.00
N CYS A 91 6.94 11.23 1.13
CA CYS A 91 6.46 10.78 2.43
C CYS A 91 5.42 11.72 3.03
N PRO A 92 4.39 11.16 3.71
CA PRO A 92 3.22 11.93 4.11
C PRO A 92 3.47 12.93 5.24
N ASN A 93 4.32 12.66 6.24
CA ASN A 93 4.57 13.62 7.32
C ASN A 93 6.06 13.85 7.59
N GLN A 94 6.76 12.82 8.05
CA GLN A 94 8.15 12.93 8.50
C GLN A 94 8.98 11.78 7.98
N THR A 95 10.17 12.09 7.50
CA THR A 95 11.14 11.07 7.09
C THR A 95 12.26 11.06 8.11
N ASN A 96 12.52 9.88 8.66
CA ASN A 96 13.74 9.64 9.41
C ASN A 96 14.58 8.68 8.58
N ILE A 97 15.79 9.11 8.26
CA ILE A 97 16.72 8.33 7.45
C ILE A 97 17.86 7.93 8.36
N THR A 98 17.90 6.64 8.64
CA THR A 98 19.00 6.01 9.35
C THR A 98 19.94 5.39 8.34
N PHE A 99 21.09 6.04 8.17
CA PHE A 99 22.24 5.43 7.53
C PHE A 99 22.89 4.49 8.54
N PRO A 100 23.01 3.20 8.21
CA PRO A 100 23.80 2.30 9.00
C PRO A 100 25.27 2.60 8.77
N THR A 101 26.00 2.48 9.86
CA THR A 101 27.42 2.13 9.86
C THR A 101 27.69 0.97 8.90
N PRO A 102 28.85 0.91 8.23
CA PRO A 102 29.17 -0.12 7.24
C PRO A 102 28.78 -1.51 7.75
N VAL A 103 27.80 -2.11 7.09
CA VAL A 103 27.25 -3.40 7.48
C VAL A 103 28.01 -4.46 6.70
N ASN A 104 28.33 -5.59 7.34
CA ASN A 104 28.86 -6.75 6.65
C ASN A 104 27.79 -7.32 5.69
N ALA A 105 27.65 -6.77 4.47
CA ALA A 105 26.85 -7.43 3.44
C ALA A 105 27.54 -8.74 3.01
N ALA A 106 26.74 -9.71 2.57
CA ALA A 106 27.21 -11.05 2.24
C ALA A 106 28.17 -11.08 1.03
N ASN A 107 28.08 -10.06 0.17
CA ASN A 107 28.93 -9.84 -1.00
C ASN A 107 29.55 -8.43 -0.95
N SER A 108 30.65 -8.22 -1.66
CA SER A 108 31.31 -6.92 -1.77
C SER A 108 30.49 -5.98 -2.67
N GLY A 109 30.27 -4.75 -2.22
CA GLY A 109 29.56 -3.70 -2.97
C GLY A 109 28.04 -3.74 -2.94
N GLU A 110 27.40 -4.51 -2.05
CA GLU A 110 25.93 -4.56 -1.97
C GLU A 110 25.38 -3.55 -0.96
N ILE A 111 24.36 -2.80 -1.37
CA ILE A 111 23.64 -1.83 -0.56
C ILE A 111 22.16 -2.22 -0.44
N ASP A 112 21.72 -2.50 0.80
CA ASP A 112 20.33 -2.87 1.09
C ASP A 112 19.49 -1.66 1.49
N VAL A 113 18.59 -1.21 0.62
CA VAL A 113 17.64 -0.14 0.93
C VAL A 113 16.37 -0.73 1.48
N THR A 114 15.99 -0.33 2.70
CA THR A 114 14.71 -0.66 3.33
C THR A 114 13.91 0.61 3.58
N VAL A 115 12.71 0.70 3.01
CA VAL A 115 11.77 1.80 3.27
C VAL A 115 10.59 1.24 4.06
N GLN A 116 10.29 1.84 5.20
CA GLN A 116 9.20 1.48 6.09
C GLN A 116 8.23 2.64 6.23
N TYR A 117 6.94 2.34 6.24
CA TYR A 117 5.89 3.34 6.46
C TYR A 117 4.81 2.78 7.37
N THR A 118 4.46 3.55 8.40
CA THR A 118 3.38 3.18 9.33
C THR A 118 2.08 3.78 8.85
N TYR A 119 1.17 2.94 8.37
CA TYR A 119 -0.11 3.39 7.83
C TYR A 119 -1.06 3.86 8.96
N THR A 120 -1.58 5.08 8.82
CA THR A 120 -2.40 5.77 9.84
C THR A 120 -3.92 5.75 9.58
N GLY A 121 -4.38 4.97 8.60
CA GLY A 121 -5.80 4.92 8.23
C GLY A 121 -6.71 4.20 9.24
N THR A 122 -7.98 4.10 8.89
CA THR A 122 -9.07 3.77 9.84
C THR A 122 -9.13 2.28 10.20
N TYR A 123 -8.97 1.40 9.22
CA TYR A 123 -9.06 -0.06 9.39
C TYR A 123 -7.69 -0.74 9.38
N LEU A 124 -6.75 -0.22 8.59
CA LEU A 124 -5.37 -0.74 8.52
C LEU A 124 -4.41 -0.01 9.47
N LYS A 125 -4.93 0.62 10.51
CA LYS A 125 -4.15 1.43 11.47
C LYS A 125 -2.96 0.66 12.04
N ASN A 126 -1.81 1.32 12.12
CA ASN A 126 -0.56 0.81 12.67
C ASN A 126 0.01 -0.40 11.91
N LYS A 127 -0.43 -0.65 10.67
CA LYS A 127 0.26 -1.61 9.81
C LYS A 127 1.50 -0.97 9.19
N THR A 128 2.63 -1.64 9.36
CA THR A 128 3.89 -1.27 8.72
C THR A 128 3.94 -1.86 7.31
N ILE A 129 4.03 -1.00 6.31
CA ILE A 129 4.30 -1.37 4.93
C ILE A 129 5.81 -1.23 4.72
N THR A 130 6.45 -2.29 4.22
CA THR A 130 7.90 -2.32 4.02
C THR A 130 8.21 -2.66 2.57
N THR A 131 9.10 -1.89 1.96
CA THR A 131 9.68 -2.20 0.65
C THR A 131 11.18 -2.34 0.80
N GLN A 132 11.76 -3.36 0.19
CA GLN A 132 13.19 -3.60 0.15
C GLN A 132 13.68 -3.61 -1.29
N MET A 133 14.84 -3.00 -1.51
CA MET A 133 15.53 -2.96 -2.80
C MET A 133 17.02 -3.10 -2.56
N ASN A 134 17.66 -3.94 -3.37
CA ASN A 134 19.11 -4.13 -3.31
C ASN A 134 19.72 -3.38 -4.49
N THR A 135 20.80 -2.66 -4.21
CA THR A 135 21.55 -1.90 -5.20
C THR A 135 23.05 -2.10 -5.00
N TYR A 136 23.86 -1.67 -5.96
CA TYR A 136 25.30 -1.88 -5.95
C TYR A 136 26.05 -0.56 -5.79
N SER A 137 27.09 -0.57 -4.96
CA SER A 137 28.07 0.51 -4.82
C SER A 137 29.15 0.39 -5.90
N TYR A 138 29.59 1.51 -6.46
CA TYR A 138 30.76 1.54 -7.36
C TYR A 138 32.08 1.24 -6.65
N VAL A 139 32.14 1.38 -5.32
CA VAL A 139 33.40 1.37 -4.56
C VAL A 139 33.48 0.13 -3.65
N ASP A 140 32.73 -0.92 -3.99
CA ASP A 140 32.69 -2.19 -3.25
C ASP A 140 32.36 -2.01 -1.74
N GLN A 141 31.74 -0.89 -1.38
CA GLN A 141 31.34 -0.60 -0.01
C GLN A 141 29.97 -1.22 0.28
N ASN A 142 29.91 -1.95 1.40
CA ASN A 142 28.68 -2.56 1.88
C ASN A 142 27.93 -1.58 2.78
N GLY A 143 26.64 -1.47 2.54
CA GLY A 143 25.76 -0.58 3.31
C GLY A 143 24.36 -1.16 3.43
N SER A 144 23.60 -0.63 4.35
CA SER A 144 22.15 -0.68 4.26
C SER A 144 21.65 0.76 4.30
N VAL A 145 20.38 1.06 4.06
CA VAL A 145 19.79 2.36 4.36
C VAL A 145 18.38 2.08 4.83
N VAL A 146 18.03 2.54 6.03
CA VAL A 146 16.66 2.39 6.55
C VAL A 146 15.98 3.74 6.56
N ILE A 147 14.90 3.86 5.80
CA ILE A 147 14.07 5.07 5.72
C ILE A 147 12.76 4.72 6.39
N THR A 148 12.39 5.48 7.40
CA THR A 148 11.09 5.37 8.05
C THR A 148 10.29 6.61 7.74
N CYS A 149 9.10 6.42 7.19
CA CYS A 149 8.12 7.47 6.99
C CYS A 149 6.99 7.33 8.02
N GLU A 150 6.67 8.45 8.66
CA GLU A 150 5.53 8.61 9.56
C GLU A 150 4.45 9.47 8.91
#